data_AF-A0A7X1NV86-F1
#
_entry.id   AF-A0A7X1NV86-F1
#
_cell.length_a   1.000
_cell.length_b   1.000
_cell.length_c   1.000
_cell.angle_alpha   90.00
_cell.angle_beta   90.00
_cell.angle_gamma   90.00
#
_symmetry.space_group_name_H-M   'P 1'
#
loop_
_entity.id
_entity.type
_entity.pdbx_description
1 polymer ?
#
loop_
_entity_poly.entity_id
_entity_poly.type
_entity_poly.pdbx_seq_one_letter_code
_entity_poly.pdbx_strand_id
1 'polypeptide(L)' 'MTAERRAPDWLDLRVEGDPHPRRFDAPETLRDYLLRVERLSAEAADLLLRQGEVGPPHARRGYRVERLRP' A
#
# COMPACT_ATOMS: atom_id res chain seq x y z
N MET A 1 3.71 30.68 -11.25
CA MET A 1 3.06 29.36 -11.32
C MET A 1 3.07 28.80 -9.92
N THR A 2 1.97 28.97 -9.19
CA THR A 2 1.83 28.52 -7.81
C THR A 2 1.70 27.02 -7.83
N ALA A 3 2.70 26.30 -7.33
CA ALA A 3 2.59 24.85 -7.13
C ALA A 3 1.49 24.64 -6.08
N GLU A 4 0.34 24.13 -6.51
CA GLU A 4 -0.66 23.59 -5.59
C GLU A 4 0.04 22.51 -4.77
N ARG A 5 0.30 22.77 -3.48
CA ARG A 5 0.66 21.70 -2.54
C ARG A 5 -0.60 20.84 -2.42
N ARG A 6 -0.77 19.86 -3.32
CA ARG A 6 -1.63 18.71 -3.03
C ARG A 6 -1.17 18.20 -1.67
N ALA A 7 -2.08 18.12 -0.70
CA ALA A 7 -1.79 17.41 0.53
C ALA A 7 -1.28 16.01 0.14
N PRO A 8 -0.27 15.45 0.83
CA PRO A 8 0.24 14.13 0.46
C PRO A 8 -0.92 13.14 0.53
N ASP A 9 -1.17 12.41 -0.56
CA ASP A 9 -2.11 11.29 -0.59
C ASP A 9 -1.48 10.14 0.20
N TRP A 10 -1.48 10.25 1.54
CA TRP A 10 -0.91 9.26 2.42
C TRP A 10 -1.61 7.91 2.23
N LEU A 11 -0.83 6.83 2.32
CA LEU A 11 -1.29 5.45 2.18
C LEU A 11 -1.07 4.71 3.50
N ASP A 12 -2.14 4.18 4.08
CA ASP A 12 -2.09 3.26 5.20
C ASP A 12 -2.14 1.82 4.67
N LEU A 13 -1.04 1.08 4.82
CA LEU A 13 -0.99 -0.36 4.59
C LEU A 13 -1.39 -1.10 5.88
N ARG A 14 -2.46 -1.90 5.80
CA ARG A 14 -2.88 -2.82 6.85
C ARG A 14 -2.57 -4.25 6.43
N VAL A 15 -2.00 -5.02 7.35
CA VAL A 15 -1.65 -6.43 7.16
C VAL A 15 -2.48 -7.25 8.14
N GLU A 16 -3.01 -8.37 7.68
CA GLU A 16 -3.76 -9.28 8.54
C GLU A 16 -2.92 -9.71 9.76
N GLY A 17 -3.51 -9.56 10.95
CA GLY A 17 -2.85 -9.83 12.23
C GLY A 17 -1.96 -8.71 12.76
N ASP A 18 -1.74 -7.62 12.00
CA ASP A 18 -1.01 -6.44 12.45
C ASP A 18 -1.98 -5.34 12.90
N PRO A 19 -1.98 -4.94 14.18
CA PRO A 19 -2.87 -3.89 14.68
C PRO A 19 -2.48 -2.48 14.18
N HIS A 20 -1.25 -2.27 13.72
CA HIS A 20 -0.73 -0.94 13.40
C HIS A 20 -0.56 -0.76 11.88
N PRO A 21 -1.23 0.24 11.27
CA PRO A 21 -1.02 0.54 9.86
C PRO A 21 0.37 1.12 9.62
N ARG A 22 0.99 0.73 8.51
CA ARG A 22 2.25 1.32 8.03
C ARG A 22 1.94 2.43 7.05
N ARG A 23 2.54 3.61 7.27
CA ARG A 23 2.29 4.82 6.47
C ARG A 23 3.32 5.01 5.39
N PHE A 24 2.82 5.35 4.20
CA PHE A 24 3.63 5.71 3.04
C PHE A 24 3.12 7.03 2.47
N ASP A 25 4.05 7.83 1.99
CA ASP A 25 3.82 9.13 1.37
C ASP A 25 3.58 9.02 -0.16
N ALA A 26 3.90 7.86 -0.74
CA ALA A 26 3.84 7.62 -2.18
C ALA A 26 3.56 6.14 -2.52
N PRO A 27 2.86 5.84 -3.64
CA PRO A 27 2.67 4.47 -4.11
C PRO A 27 3.98 3.73 -4.41
N GLU A 28 5.02 4.44 -4.86
CA GLU A 28 6.33 3.88 -5.20
C GLU A 28 7.05 3.36 -3.96
N THR A 29 7.03 4.12 -2.86
CA THR A 29 7.64 3.71 -1.58
C THR A 29 6.91 2.53 -0.96
N LEU A 30 5.58 2.51 -1.07
CA LEU A 30 4.76 1.35 -0.70
C LEU A 30 5.10 0.12 -1.56
N ARG A 31 5.20 0.26 -2.89
CA ARG A 31 5.53 -0.85 -3.79
C ARG A 31 6.88 -1.47 -3.45
N ASP A 32 7.90 -0.65 -3.25
CA ASP A 32 9.24 -1.11 -2.86
C ASP A 32 9.23 -1.85 -1.52
N TYR A 33 8.44 -1.39 -0.55
CA TYR A 33 8.23 -2.06 0.72
C TYR A 33 7.58 -3.44 0.55
N LEU A 34 6.51 -3.53 -0.25
CA LEU A 34 5.78 -4.77 -0.50
C LEU A 34 6.70 -5.85 -1.14
N LEU A 35 7.57 -5.44 -2.06
CA LEU A 35 8.48 -6.35 -2.74
C LEU A 35 9.65 -6.80 -1.85
N ARG A 36 10.24 -5.87 -1.10
CA ARG A 36 11.48 -6.13 -0.35
C ARG A 36 11.23 -6.66 1.05
N VAL A 37 10.21 -6.14 1.74
CA VAL A 37 9.95 -6.44 3.15
C VAL A 37 8.87 -7.49 3.30
N GLU A 38 7.69 -7.27 2.71
CA GLU A 38 6.59 -8.25 2.73
C GLU A 38 6.83 -9.43 1.77
N ARG A 39 7.80 -9.29 0.85
CA ARG A 39 8.18 -10.29 -0.15
C ARG A 39 7.00 -10.76 -1.01
N LEU A 40 6.06 -9.87 -1.30
CA LEU A 40 5.01 -10.10 -2.27
C LEU A 40 5.59 -10.22 -3.68
N SER A 41 4.89 -10.95 -4.55
CA SER A 41 5.21 -10.92 -5.98
C SER A 41 4.90 -9.53 -6.55
N ALA A 42 5.53 -9.19 -7.68
CA ALA A 42 5.22 -7.97 -8.42
C ALA A 42 3.73 -7.89 -8.77
N GLU A 43 3.16 -9.01 -9.20
CA GLU A 43 1.74 -9.11 -9.53
C GLU A 43 0.84 -8.83 -8.32
N ALA A 44 1.13 -9.41 -7.15
CA ALA A 44 0.34 -9.19 -5.94
C ALA A 44 0.45 -7.73 -5.44
N ALA A 45 1.63 -7.12 -5.52
CA ALA A 45 1.81 -5.71 -5.19
C ALA A 45 1.02 -4.79 -6.14
N ASP A 46 1.08 -5.08 -7.45
CA ASP A 46 0.35 -4.30 -8.46
C ASP A 46 -1.18 -4.51 -8.35
N LEU A 47 -1.64 -5.71 -7.96
CA LEU A 47 -3.04 -5.97 -7.62
C LEU A 47 -3.48 -5.14 -6.41
N LEU A 48 -2.71 -5.17 -5.31
CA LEU A 48 -3.00 -4.41 -4.10
C LEU A 48 -3.11 -2.90 -4.37
N LEU A 49 -2.17 -2.34 -5.13
CA LEU A 49 -2.18 -0.90 -5.45
C LEU A 49 -3.34 -0.49 -6.36
N ARG A 50 -3.84 -1.40 -7.21
CA ARG A 50 -4.97 -1.14 -8.11
C ARG A 50 -6.33 -1.36 -7.46
N GLN A 51 -6.45 -2.41 -6.65
CA GLN A 51 -7.73 -2.87 -6.08
C GLN A 51 -7.94 -2.38 -4.64
N GLY A 52 -6.87 -1.97 -3.96
CA GLY A 52 -6.90 -1.56 -2.55
C GLY A 52 -6.86 -2.72 -1.56
N GLU A 53 -6.98 -3.97 -2.03
CA GLU A 53 -6.81 -5.16 -1.19
C GLU A 53 -6.27 -6.35 -2.00
N VAL A 54 -5.54 -7.25 -1.33
CA VAL A 54 -5.11 -8.54 -1.89
C VAL A 54 -5.03 -9.58 -0.78
N GLY A 55 -5.33 -10.83 -1.11
CA GLY A 55 -5.24 -11.97 -0.20
C GLY A 55 -4.99 -13.27 -0.97
N PRO A 56 -5.22 -14.44 -0.35
CA PRO A 56 -5.12 -15.72 -1.05
C PRO A 56 -6.01 -15.75 -2.31
N PRO A 57 -5.52 -16.29 -3.44
CA PRO A 57 -4.26 -17.03 -3.62
C PRO A 57 -3.01 -16.17 -3.90
N HIS A 58 -3.15 -14.86 -4.10
CA HIS A 58 -2.06 -13.98 -4.55
C HIS A 58 -1.09 -13.59 -3.43
N ALA A 59 -1.54 -13.65 -2.18
CA ALA A 59 -0.73 -13.41 -0.99
C ALA A 59 -1.06 -14.46 0.08
N ARG A 60 -0.09 -14.75 0.97
CA ARG A 60 -0.28 -15.71 2.08
C ARG A 60 -1.27 -15.24 3.14
N ARG A 61 -1.50 -13.93 3.22
CA ARG A 61 -2.35 -13.25 4.20
C ARG A 61 -3.03 -12.05 3.52
N GLY A 62 -4.05 -11.48 4.16
CA GLY A 62 -4.72 -10.28 3.68
C GLY A 62 -3.86 -9.02 3.82
N TYR A 63 -3.90 -8.17 2.81
CA TYR A 63 -3.33 -6.83 2.78
C TYR A 63 -4.38 -5.84 2.28
N ARG A 64 -4.41 -4.65 2.88
CA ARG A 64 -5.29 -3.54 2.47
C ARG A 64 -4.52 -2.24 2.42
N VAL A 65 -4.83 -1.39 1.45
CA VAL A 65 -4.26 -0.05 1.28
C VAL A 65 -5.39 0.96 1.27
N GLU A 66 -5.35 1.86 2.24
CA GLU A 66 -6.32 2.96 2.38
C GLU A 66 -5.64 4.28 2.04
N ARG A 67 -6.25 5.08 1.16
CA ARG A 67 -5.82 6.46 0.91
C ARG A 67 -6.41 7.35 2.00
N LEU A 68 -5.56 7.98 2.78
CA LEU A 68 -5.97 9.05 3.67
C LEU A 68 -6.16 10.31 2.83
N ARG A 69 -7.41 10.67 2.57
CA ARG A 69 -7.73 11.99 2.01
C ARG A 69 -7.70 13.01 3.16
N PRO A 70 -7.17 14.22 2.92
CA PRO A 70 -7.29 15.33 3.86
C PRO A 70 -8.76 15.73 4.09
#